data_AF-A0A2Z6RTG8-F1
#
_entry.id   AF-A0A2Z6RTG8-F1
#
_cell.length_a   1.000
_cell.length_b   1.000
_cell.length_c   1.000
_cell.angle_alpha   90.00
_cell.angle_beta   90.00
_cell.angle_gamma   90.00
#
_symmetry.space_group_name_H-M   'P 1'
#
loop_
_entity.id
_entity.type
_entity.pdbx_description
1 polymer ?
#
loop_
_entity_poly.entity_id
_entity_poly.type
_entity_poly.pdbx_seq_one_letter_code
_entity_poly.pdbx_strand_id
1 'polypeptide(L)'
;MIFNALRNTLKQCITLIKFIKFTSKEFLNKVYPYKNIIPEKLFEDSIKYFLDNPDNMLEPNAIKKIGIKNIDSKKIITIKHAEVISKWIDRLENTDELKNSYEFNPIFRGSRDGFTAKRFHGVCDDQSRTVAIIRVKDSDEILGGYNPIE
;
A
#
# COMPACT_ATOMS: atom_id res chain seq x y z
N MET A 1 13.92 -35.67 -12.44
CA MET A 1 14.72 -35.07 -13.53
C MET A 1 14.31 -33.61 -13.83
N ILE A 2 13.01 -33.30 -13.99
CA ILE A 2 12.52 -31.96 -14.38
C ILE A 2 12.87 -30.86 -13.36
N PHE A 3 12.73 -31.13 -12.06
CA PHE A 3 13.03 -30.14 -11.01
C PHE A 3 14.52 -29.77 -10.91
N ASN A 4 15.44 -30.69 -11.20
CA ASN A 4 16.88 -30.41 -11.12
C ASN A 4 17.35 -29.53 -12.28
N ALA A 5 16.83 -29.75 -13.49
CA ALA A 5 17.11 -28.89 -14.63
C ALA A 5 16.57 -27.46 -14.39
N LEU A 6 15.34 -27.34 -13.89
CA LEU A 6 14.74 -26.06 -13.54
C LEU A 6 15.51 -25.34 -12.43
N ARG A 7 15.86 -26.06 -11.36
CA ARG A 7 16.66 -25.55 -10.24
C ARG A 7 17.99 -24.99 -10.73
N ASN A 8 18.71 -25.75 -11.57
CA ASN A 8 20.02 -25.32 -12.07
C ASN A 8 19.92 -24.10 -12.99
N THR A 9 18.88 -24.05 -13.83
CA THR A 9 18.63 -22.93 -14.75
C THR A 9 18.29 -21.65 -13.98
N LEU A 10 17.42 -21.74 -12.97
CA LEU A 10 16.93 -20.59 -12.22
C LEU A 10 17.82 -20.21 -11.03
N LYS A 11 18.84 -21.00 -10.69
CA LYS A 11 19.67 -20.82 -9.49
C LYS A 11 20.20 -19.39 -9.36
N GLN A 12 20.74 -18.83 -10.45
CA GLN A 12 21.29 -17.47 -10.47
C GLN A 12 20.21 -16.39 -10.34
N CYS A 13 19.05 -16.59 -10.97
CA CYS A 13 17.94 -15.65 -10.86
C CYS A 13 17.33 -15.67 -9.46
N ILE A 14 17.16 -16.86 -8.87
CA ILE A 14 16.58 -17.05 -7.53
C ILE A 14 17.41 -16.33 -6.46
N THR A 15 18.74 -16.35 -6.56
CA THR A 15 19.62 -15.64 -5.61
C THR A 15 19.46 -14.12 -5.64
N LEU A 16 18.88 -13.55 -6.71
CA LEU A 16 18.62 -12.11 -6.82
C LEU A 16 17.26 -11.71 -6.23
N ILE A 17 16.40 -12.67 -5.92
CA ILE A 17 15.05 -12.41 -5.38
C ILE A 17 15.16 -12.13 -3.88
N LYS A 18 14.70 -10.95 -3.47
CA LYS A 18 14.61 -10.57 -2.05
C LYS A 18 13.32 -11.12 -1.44
N PHE A 19 13.31 -12.39 -1.04
CA PHE A 19 12.12 -13.06 -0.46
C PHE A 19 11.54 -12.35 0.77
N ILE A 20 12.38 -11.67 1.55
CA ILE A 20 11.95 -10.85 2.69
C ILE A 20 11.05 -9.65 2.32
N LYS A 21 10.97 -9.29 1.04
CA LYS A 21 10.06 -8.23 0.55
C LYS A 21 8.64 -8.74 0.28
N PHE A 22 8.42 -10.05 0.32
CA PHE A 22 7.09 -10.64 0.19
C PHE A 22 6.38 -10.58 1.53
N THR A 23 5.06 -10.48 1.52
CA THR A 23 4.27 -10.75 2.73
C THR A 23 4.33 -12.25 3.07
N SER A 24 4.09 -12.64 4.33
CA SER A 24 4.07 -14.06 4.71
C SER A 24 3.06 -14.86 3.88
N LYS A 25 1.91 -14.25 3.54
CA LYS A 25 0.86 -14.86 2.71
C LYS A 25 1.30 -15.03 1.25
N GLU A 26 1.98 -14.04 0.67
CA GLU A 26 2.53 -14.17 -0.67
C GLU A 26 3.68 -15.17 -0.73
N PHE A 27 4.54 -15.19 0.29
CA PHE A 27 5.58 -16.19 0.40
C PHE A 27 4.97 -17.59 0.47
N LEU A 28 3.98 -17.81 1.32
CA LEU A 28 3.28 -19.10 1.46
C LEU A 28 2.59 -19.54 0.16
N ASN A 29 1.91 -18.61 -0.54
CA ASN A 29 1.11 -18.97 -1.72
C ASN A 29 1.92 -19.02 -3.02
N LYS A 30 2.95 -18.16 -3.16
CA LYS A 30 3.68 -17.97 -4.42
C LYS A 30 5.12 -18.50 -4.40
N VAL A 31 5.74 -18.63 -3.23
CA VAL A 31 7.15 -19.04 -3.10
C VAL A 31 7.28 -20.46 -2.53
N TYR A 32 6.55 -20.77 -1.46
CA TYR A 32 6.59 -22.07 -0.77
C TYR A 32 6.33 -23.28 -1.70
N PRO A 33 5.40 -23.24 -2.69
CA PRO A 33 5.20 -24.35 -3.62
C PRO A 33 6.46 -24.75 -4.40
N TYR A 34 7.40 -23.82 -4.53
CA TYR A 34 8.66 -23.99 -5.27
C TYR A 34 9.87 -24.21 -4.35
N LYS A 35 9.67 -24.58 -3.07
CA LYS A 35 10.77 -24.79 -2.11
C LYS A 35 11.89 -25.70 -2.61
N ASN A 36 11.58 -26.69 -3.45
CA ASN A 36 12.54 -27.65 -3.98
C ASN A 36 13.52 -27.07 -5.01
N ILE A 37 13.23 -25.91 -5.61
CA ILE A 37 14.14 -25.22 -6.55
C ILE A 37 14.92 -24.08 -5.90
N ILE A 38 14.51 -23.64 -4.70
CA ILE A 38 15.15 -22.56 -3.97
C ILE A 38 16.36 -23.13 -3.22
N PRO A 39 17.52 -22.44 -3.19
CA PRO A 39 18.63 -22.84 -2.34
C PRO A 39 18.20 -22.94 -0.88
N GLU A 40 18.50 -24.07 -0.23
CA GLU A 40 18.05 -24.41 1.12
C GLU A 40 18.32 -23.29 2.13
N LYS A 41 19.57 -22.80 2.18
CA LYS A 41 19.96 -21.68 3.03
C LYS A 41 19.10 -20.43 2.82
N LEU A 42 18.82 -20.04 1.57
CA LEU A 42 17.97 -18.87 1.28
C LEU A 42 16.53 -19.09 1.73
N PHE A 43 16.03 -20.31 1.58
CA PHE A 43 14.68 -20.67 1.99
C PHE A 43 14.56 -20.65 3.52
N GLU A 44 15.51 -21.24 4.23
CA GLU A 44 15.57 -21.24 5.70
C GLU A 44 15.71 -19.82 6.25
N ASP A 45 16.61 -19.00 5.71
CA ASP A 45 16.79 -17.60 6.10
C ASP A 45 15.48 -16.81 5.93
N SER A 46 14.73 -17.09 4.86
CA SER A 46 13.42 -16.47 4.60
C SER A 46 12.37 -16.93 5.62
N ILE A 47 12.28 -18.23 5.91
CA ILE A 47 11.37 -18.77 6.91
C ILE A 47 11.67 -18.19 8.29
N LYS A 48 12.95 -18.16 8.68
CA LYS A 48 13.40 -17.58 9.95
C LYS A 48 13.00 -16.11 10.06
N TYR A 49 13.20 -15.32 9.00
CA TYR A 49 12.76 -13.93 8.96
C TYR A 49 11.25 -13.80 9.22
N PHE A 50 10.40 -14.62 8.59
CA PHE A 50 8.95 -14.56 8.80
C PHE A 50 8.50 -15.07 10.18
N LEU A 51 9.23 -16.01 10.78
CA LEU A 51 8.98 -16.49 12.15
C LEU A 51 9.40 -15.46 13.21
N ASP A 52 10.55 -14.81 13.02
CA ASP A 52 11.07 -13.77 13.92
C ASP A 52 10.27 -12.45 13.80
N ASN A 53 9.53 -12.27 12.69
CA ASN A 53 8.69 -11.10 12.43
C ASN A 53 7.24 -11.52 12.17
N PRO A 54 6.52 -12.06 13.16
CA PRO A 54 5.14 -12.52 13.00
C PRO A 54 4.17 -11.39 12.62
N ASP A 55 4.54 -10.12 12.86
CA ASP A 55 3.79 -8.95 12.39
C ASP A 55 3.81 -8.77 10.86
N ASN A 56 4.74 -9.41 10.12
CA ASN A 56 4.72 -9.43 8.65
C ASN A 56 3.61 -10.34 8.08
N MET A 57 2.87 -11.03 8.95
CA MET A 57 1.67 -11.80 8.64
C MET A 57 0.41 -10.91 8.54
N LEU A 58 0.53 -9.61 8.83
CA LEU A 58 -0.63 -8.74 9.01
C LEU A 58 -1.05 -8.03 7.72
N GLU A 59 -2.02 -8.65 7.04
CA GLU A 59 -3.21 -7.86 6.66
C GLU A 59 -3.88 -7.30 7.95
N PRO A 60 -5.00 -6.57 7.83
CA PRO A 60 -5.23 -5.14 8.02
C PRO A 60 -4.71 -4.47 9.33
N ASN A 61 -3.95 -5.11 10.20
CA ASN A 61 -3.57 -4.53 11.51
C ASN A 61 -2.35 -3.59 11.47
N ALA A 62 -1.52 -3.64 10.42
CA ALA A 62 -0.53 -2.58 10.16
C ALA A 62 -1.18 -1.20 9.93
N ILE A 63 -2.46 -1.18 9.54
CA ILE A 63 -3.29 0.03 9.37
C ILE A 63 -3.37 0.83 10.68
N LYS A 64 -3.43 0.16 11.84
CA LYS A 64 -3.41 0.84 13.15
C LYS A 64 -2.02 1.37 13.54
N LYS A 65 -0.94 0.81 12.99
CA LYS A 65 0.45 1.21 13.31
C LYS A 65 0.90 2.44 12.53
N ILE A 66 0.35 2.67 11.33
CA ILE A 66 0.63 3.84 10.47
C ILE A 66 -0.27 5.04 10.85
N GLY A 67 -1.15 4.91 11.85
CA GLY A 67 -2.05 5.99 12.26
C GLY A 67 -3.13 6.34 11.23
N ILE A 68 -3.22 5.66 10.09
CA ILE A 68 -4.26 5.90 9.09
C ILE A 68 -5.52 5.14 9.49
N LYS A 69 -6.55 5.87 9.88
CA LYS A 69 -7.86 5.32 10.24
C LYS A 69 -8.83 5.55 9.08
N ASN A 70 -9.56 4.50 8.71
CA ASN A 70 -10.69 4.53 7.77
C ASN A 70 -10.41 5.11 6.38
N ILE A 71 -10.43 4.26 5.35
CA ILE A 71 -10.46 4.69 3.94
C ILE A 71 -11.72 4.12 3.29
N ASP A 72 -12.74 4.96 3.17
CA ASP A 72 -14.01 4.57 2.53
C ASP A 72 -13.86 4.41 1.00
N SER A 73 -12.88 5.09 0.38
CA SER A 73 -12.70 5.15 -1.07
C SER A 73 -11.70 4.11 -1.63
N LYS A 74 -11.80 2.82 -1.27
CA LYS A 74 -10.91 1.76 -1.80
C LYS A 74 -10.85 1.67 -3.34
N LYS A 75 -11.85 2.24 -4.04
CA LYS A 75 -11.91 2.30 -5.52
C LYS A 75 -11.05 3.41 -6.15
N ILE A 76 -10.70 4.45 -5.37
CA ILE A 76 -9.97 5.63 -5.85
C ILE A 76 -8.55 5.62 -5.27
N ILE A 77 -8.41 5.38 -3.96
CA ILE A 77 -7.11 5.31 -3.29
C ILE A 77 -6.96 4.04 -2.47
N THR A 78 -5.70 3.61 -2.36
CA THR A 78 -5.28 2.52 -1.48
C THR A 78 -4.70 3.07 -0.19
N ILE A 79 -4.42 2.20 0.78
CA ILE A 79 -3.73 2.57 2.02
C ILE A 79 -2.34 3.16 1.72
N LYS A 80 -1.63 2.62 0.70
CA LYS A 80 -0.33 3.16 0.28
C LYS A 80 -0.44 4.58 -0.24
N HIS A 81 -1.51 4.89 -1.00
CA HIS A 81 -1.74 6.26 -1.46
C HIS A 81 -2.04 7.18 -0.28
N ALA A 82 -2.85 6.73 0.68
CA ALA A 82 -3.15 7.50 1.89
C ALA A 82 -1.88 7.79 2.71
N GLU A 83 -0.96 6.82 2.84
CA GLU A 83 0.33 7.02 3.52
C GLU A 83 1.18 8.09 2.83
N VAL A 84 1.32 8.01 1.50
CA VAL A 84 2.07 8.99 0.72
C VAL A 84 1.45 10.39 0.85
N ILE A 85 0.12 10.49 0.74
CA ILE A 85 -0.59 11.76 0.90
C ILE A 85 -0.38 12.33 2.31
N SER A 86 -0.48 11.50 3.35
CA SER A 86 -0.24 11.93 4.73
C SER A 86 1.18 12.45 4.93
N LYS A 87 2.19 11.79 4.34
CA LYS A 87 3.58 12.28 4.35
C LYS A 87 3.70 13.63 3.64
N TRP A 88 3.03 13.82 2.51
CA TRP A 88 3.02 15.10 1.81
C TRP A 88 2.37 16.23 2.60
N ILE A 89 1.29 15.95 3.34
CA ILE A 89 0.65 16.93 4.23
C ILE A 89 1.63 17.37 5.34
N ASP A 90 2.33 16.42 5.96
CA ASP A 90 3.37 16.69 6.97
C ASP A 90 4.69 17.23 6.37
N ARG A 91 4.78 17.35 5.03
CA ARG A 91 6.00 17.76 4.28
C ARG A 91 7.21 16.86 4.56
N LEU A 92 6.95 15.56 4.72
CA LEU A 92 7.95 14.52 4.96
C LEU A 92 8.45 13.89 3.65
N GLU A 93 9.67 13.36 3.68
CA GLU A 93 10.17 12.52 2.60
C GLU A 93 9.53 11.12 2.65
N ASN A 94 9.57 10.40 1.53
CA ASN A 94 8.97 9.05 1.46
C ASN A 94 9.62 8.05 2.42
N THR A 95 10.89 8.26 2.77
CA THR A 95 11.68 7.44 3.71
C THR A 95 11.35 7.73 5.17
N ASP A 96 10.72 8.87 5.46
CA ASP A 96 10.40 9.26 6.82
C ASP A 96 9.22 8.45 7.37
N GLU A 97 9.24 8.27 8.69
CA GLU A 97 8.14 7.64 9.41
C GLU A 97 7.03 8.65 9.71
N LEU A 98 5.79 8.24 9.49
CA LEU A 98 4.63 9.06 9.82
C LEU A 98 4.45 9.10 11.34
N LYS A 99 4.47 10.30 11.92
CA LYS A 99 4.31 10.49 13.37
C LYS A 99 2.87 10.75 13.80
N ASN A 100 2.08 11.31 12.88
CA ASN A 100 0.69 11.70 13.12
C ASN A 100 -0.29 10.64 12.64
N SER A 101 -1.45 10.55 13.29
CA SER A 101 -2.57 9.74 12.80
C SER A 101 -3.49 10.57 11.91
N TYR A 102 -3.87 10.01 10.78
CA TYR A 102 -4.77 10.63 9.82
C TYR A 102 -6.07 9.85 9.68
N GLU A 103 -7.19 10.56 9.62
CA GLU A 103 -8.48 9.97 9.27
C GLU A 103 -9.04 10.67 8.01
N PHE A 104 -9.21 9.90 6.94
CA PHE A 104 -9.69 10.44 5.67
C PHE A 104 -11.21 10.30 5.58
N ASN A 105 -11.91 11.32 6.07
CA ASN A 105 -13.38 11.37 6.06
C ASN A 105 -13.89 11.94 4.72
N PRO A 106 -14.65 11.16 3.92
CA PRO A 106 -15.15 11.63 2.63
C PRO A 106 -16.33 12.60 2.79
N ILE A 107 -16.06 13.90 2.63
CA ILE A 107 -17.10 14.94 2.67
C ILE A 107 -17.89 15.04 1.35
N PHE A 108 -17.23 14.83 0.20
CA PHE A 108 -17.86 14.90 -1.12
C PHE A 108 -17.31 13.81 -2.04
N ARG A 109 -18.17 13.19 -2.86
CA ARG A 109 -17.79 12.22 -3.89
C ARG A 109 -18.67 12.39 -5.11
N GLY A 110 -18.10 12.68 -6.27
CA GLY A 110 -18.88 12.90 -7.50
C GLY A 110 -19.81 11.75 -7.89
N SER A 111 -19.42 10.49 -7.62
CA SER A 111 -20.29 9.32 -7.87
C SER A 111 -21.47 9.19 -6.89
N ARG A 112 -21.43 9.86 -5.73
CA ARG A 112 -22.48 9.88 -4.70
C ARG A 112 -23.32 11.15 -4.81
N ASP A 113 -22.65 12.28 -4.93
CA ASP A 113 -23.23 13.62 -4.77
C ASP A 113 -23.46 14.33 -6.12
N GLY A 114 -22.95 13.76 -7.22
CA GLY A 114 -22.97 14.36 -8.56
C GLY A 114 -21.77 15.27 -8.83
N PHE A 115 -21.56 15.65 -10.08
CA PHE A 115 -20.38 16.41 -10.54
C PHE A 115 -20.68 17.89 -10.84
N THR A 116 -21.64 18.51 -10.15
CA THR A 116 -21.97 19.93 -10.39
C THR A 116 -21.16 20.85 -9.49
N ALA A 117 -20.63 21.93 -10.05
CA ALA A 117 -19.88 22.94 -9.29
C ALA A 117 -20.70 23.50 -8.12
N LYS A 118 -22.00 23.76 -8.33
CA LYS A 118 -22.91 24.22 -7.29
C LYS A 118 -22.97 23.28 -6.07
N ARG A 119 -23.01 21.96 -6.29
CA ARG A 119 -23.01 20.99 -5.18
C ARG A 119 -21.64 20.87 -4.52
N PHE A 120 -20.57 20.91 -5.31
CA PHE A 120 -19.21 20.92 -4.77
C PHE A 120 -19.02 22.11 -3.83
N HIS A 121 -19.30 23.32 -4.29
CA HIS A 121 -19.18 24.54 -3.49
C HIS A 121 -20.08 24.51 -2.24
N GLY A 122 -21.33 24.05 -2.38
CA GLY A 122 -22.25 23.93 -1.24
C GLY A 122 -21.83 22.93 -0.15
N VAL A 123 -20.86 22.04 -0.40
CA VAL A 123 -20.37 21.05 0.58
C VAL A 123 -18.93 21.33 0.99
N CYS A 124 -18.08 21.76 0.07
CA CYS A 124 -16.63 21.84 0.25
C CYS A 124 -16.12 23.25 0.56
N ASP A 125 -16.89 24.30 0.27
CA ASP A 125 -16.46 25.66 0.63
C ASP A 125 -16.38 25.79 2.16
N ASP A 126 -15.42 26.59 2.63
CA ASP A 126 -15.09 26.80 4.03
C ASP A 126 -14.67 25.54 4.82
N GLN A 127 -14.46 24.41 4.14
CA GLN A 127 -13.90 23.21 4.76
C GLN A 127 -12.37 23.31 4.83
N SER A 128 -11.85 23.35 6.06
CA SER A 128 -10.42 23.40 6.32
C SER A 128 -9.73 22.05 6.10
N ARG A 129 -8.42 22.09 5.80
CA ARG A 129 -7.54 20.91 5.69
C ARG A 129 -8.10 19.81 4.79
N THR A 130 -8.56 20.19 3.60
CA THR A 130 -9.19 19.28 2.65
C THR A 130 -8.19 18.74 1.61
N VAL A 131 -8.37 17.48 1.23
CA VAL A 131 -7.62 16.84 0.13
C VAL A 131 -8.58 16.51 -1.00
N ALA A 132 -8.32 17.05 -2.18
CA ALA A 132 -9.02 16.68 -3.41
C ALA A 132 -8.30 15.50 -4.08
N ILE A 133 -9.06 14.47 -4.47
CA ILE A 133 -8.53 13.27 -5.12
C ILE A 133 -9.39 12.94 -6.33
N ILE A 134 -8.76 12.88 -7.50
CA ILE A 134 -9.39 12.67 -8.80
C ILE A 134 -8.72 11.47 -9.46
N ARG A 135 -9.50 10.44 -9.80
CA ARG A 135 -9.03 9.35 -10.66
C ARG A 135 -9.40 9.66 -12.10
N VAL A 136 -8.41 9.65 -12.98
CA VAL A 136 -8.64 9.85 -14.41
C VAL A 136 -9.33 8.61 -14.99
N LYS A 137 -10.34 8.85 -15.83
CA LYS A 137 -11.11 7.75 -16.42
C LYS A 137 -10.22 6.97 -17.39
N ASP A 138 -10.36 5.64 -17.39
CA ASP A 138 -9.63 4.73 -18.27
C ASP A 138 -8.10 4.79 -18.10
N SER A 139 -7.62 5.27 -16.94
CA SER A 139 -6.22 5.20 -16.53
C SER A 139 -6.06 4.90 -15.03
N ASP A 140 -4.81 4.65 -14.65
CA ASP A 140 -4.39 4.49 -13.24
C ASP A 140 -3.87 5.80 -12.62
N GLU A 141 -4.01 6.92 -13.34
CA GLU A 141 -3.56 8.22 -12.86
C GLU A 141 -4.49 8.77 -11.78
N ILE A 142 -3.87 9.26 -10.70
CA ILE A 142 -4.53 9.95 -9.60
C ILE A 142 -3.94 11.35 -9.51
N LEU A 143 -4.82 12.33 -9.58
CA LEU A 143 -4.52 13.76 -9.49
C LEU A 143 -5.19 14.34 -8.25
N GLY A 144 -4.76 15.52 -7.82
CA GLY A 144 -5.33 16.12 -6.64
C GLY A 144 -4.59 17.35 -6.15
N GLY A 145 -4.98 17.79 -4.97
CA GLY A 145 -4.36 18.90 -4.26
C GLY A 145 -4.76 18.89 -2.79
N TYR A 146 -3.91 19.50 -1.95
CA TYR A 146 -4.19 19.72 -0.54
C TYR A 146 -4.43 21.21 -0.30
N ASN A 147 -5.54 21.53 0.36
CA ASN A 147 -5.88 22.87 0.81
C ASN A 147 -5.57 22.98 2.32
N PRO A 148 -4.51 23.71 2.72
CA PRO A 148 -4.11 23.82 4.12
C PRO A 148 -4.86 24.89 4.91
N ILE A 149 -5.82 25.61 4.29
CA ILE A 149 -6.56 26.70 4.94
C ILE A 149 -7.23 26.15 6.22
N GLU A 150 -7.07 26.90 7.31
CA GLU A 150 -7.62 26.62 8.65
C GLU A 150 -8.93 27.37 8.89
#